data_AF-A0A7V3DLS5-F1
#
_entry.id   AF-A0A7V3DLS5-F1
#
_cell.length_a   1.000
_cell.length_b   1.000
_cell.length_c   1.000
_cell.angle_alpha   90.00
_cell.angle_beta   90.00
_cell.angle_gamma   90.00
#
_symmetry.space_group_name_H-M   'P 1'
#
loop_
_entity.id
_entity.type
_entity.pdbx_description
1 polymer ?
#
loop_
_entity_poly.entity_id
_entity_poly.type
_entity_poly.pdbx_seq_one_letter_code
_entity_poly.pdbx_strand_id
1 'polypeptide(L)'
;MVDAEVGVTAGVKPGRVYVYTGAGKGKTTAALGQVLRAAIAGKKVLFIQFMKGQETGELNAIFKMGLPIEIKRFGRSVFLQRRPGQSTSRACEPLDILLAYRGLQAFEAAMLGGHYSLIALDEINVAMSFGLLRTETVLAQLPHH
;
A
#
# COMPACT_ATOMS: atom_id res chain seq x y z
N MET A 1 -12.11 1.73 10.66
CA MET A 1 -10.84 2.47 10.63
C MET A 1 -10.27 2.33 12.01
N VAL A 2 -9.06 1.77 12.12
CA VAL A 2 -8.33 1.74 13.37
C VAL A 2 -7.16 2.71 13.23
N ASP A 3 -7.05 3.61 14.21
CA ASP A 3 -6.02 4.63 14.28
C ASP A 3 -4.94 4.16 15.26
N ALA A 4 -3.69 4.18 14.81
CA ALA A 4 -2.54 3.96 15.68
C ALA A 4 -1.75 5.26 15.76
N GLU A 5 -1.54 5.76 16.98
CA GLU A 5 -0.64 6.87 17.26
C GLU A 5 0.76 6.32 17.57
N VAL A 6 1.76 6.90 16.92
CA VAL A 6 3.20 6.61 17.08
C VAL A 6 3.81 7.89 17.72
N GLY A 7 4.58 7.74 18.80
CA GLY A 7 4.97 8.77 19.79
C GLY A 7 6.05 9.76 19.33
N VAL A 8 6.21 10.86 20.09
CA VAL A 8 6.76 12.17 19.65
C VAL A 8 8.11 12.55 20.28
N THR A 9 8.99 13.20 19.50
CA THR A 9 9.99 14.19 19.95
C THR A 9 9.55 15.62 19.58
N ALA A 10 9.71 16.57 20.50
CA ALA A 10 9.13 17.92 20.44
C ALA A 10 9.49 18.71 19.15
N GLY A 11 8.46 19.23 18.46
CA GLY A 11 8.59 20.17 17.34
C GLY A 11 8.15 19.66 15.96
N VAL A 12 8.02 18.33 15.78
CA VAL A 12 7.56 17.70 14.53
C VAL A 12 6.21 17.03 14.78
N LYS A 13 5.21 17.30 13.93
CA LYS A 13 3.93 16.56 14.02
C LYS A 13 4.20 15.08 13.73
N PRO A 14 3.77 14.13 14.60
CA PRO A 14 4.02 12.72 14.38
C PRO A 14 3.35 12.23 13.10
N GLY A 15 4.03 11.32 12.40
CA GLY A 15 3.42 10.54 11.33
C GLY A 15 2.30 9.66 11.89
N ARG A 16 1.23 9.47 11.12
CA ARG A 16 0.10 8.62 11.52
C ARG A 16 -0.06 7.47 10.54
N VAL A 17 -0.38 6.29 11.08
CA VAL A 17 -0.68 5.10 10.29
C VAL A 17 -2.18 4.84 10.36
N TYR A 18 -2.81 4.80 9.18
CA TYR A 18 -4.24 4.52 9.04
C TYR A 18 -4.44 3.16 8.39
N VAL A 19 -5.13 2.25 9.09
CA VAL A 19 -5.42 0.91 8.56
C VAL A 19 -6.91 0.78 8.22
N TYR A 20 -7.19 0.63 6.94
CA TYR A 20 -8.51 0.30 6.42
C TYR A 20 -8.66 -1.22 6.30
N THR A 21 -9.32 -1.84 7.27
CA THR A 21 -9.59 -3.30 7.29
C THR A 21 -11.09 -3.60 7.38
N GLY A 22 -11.48 -4.87 7.18
CA GLY A 22 -12.86 -5.35 7.20
C GLY A 22 -13.30 -5.99 5.87
N ALA A 23 -14.36 -6.81 5.91
CA ALA A 23 -14.88 -7.54 4.74
C ALA A 23 -15.66 -6.65 3.74
N GLY A 24 -15.99 -5.42 4.13
CA GLY A 24 -16.76 -4.48 3.29
C GLY A 24 -16.03 -3.99 2.04
N LYS A 25 -16.80 -3.64 1.01
CA LYS A 25 -16.34 -2.88 -0.16
C LYS A 25 -15.98 -1.44 0.28
N GLY A 26 -14.98 -0.83 -0.36
CA GLY A 26 -14.66 0.60 -0.17
C GLY A 26 -13.38 0.93 0.60
N LYS A 27 -12.57 -0.04 1.03
CA LYS A 27 -11.25 0.21 1.65
C LYS A 27 -10.31 0.98 0.73
N THR A 28 -10.14 0.47 -0.49
CA THR A 28 -9.35 1.14 -1.54
C THR A 28 -9.93 2.50 -1.90
N THR A 29 -11.26 2.63 -1.95
CA THR A 29 -11.93 3.93 -2.20
C THR A 29 -11.63 4.96 -1.11
N ALA A 30 -11.65 4.54 0.16
CA ALA A 30 -11.31 5.42 1.28
C ALA A 30 -9.84 5.86 1.24
N ALA A 31 -8.92 4.92 0.96
CA ALA A 31 -7.50 5.23 0.78
C ALA A 31 -7.26 6.18 -0.41
N LEU A 32 -7.94 5.95 -1.54
CA LEU A 32 -7.87 6.80 -2.73
C LEU A 32 -8.39 8.21 -2.44
N GLY A 33 -9.46 8.35 -1.66
CA GLY A 33 -9.96 9.65 -1.23
C GLY A 33 -8.92 10.48 -0.47
N GLN A 34 -8.13 9.84 0.40
CA GLN A 34 -7.03 10.51 1.11
C GLN A 34 -5.87 10.87 0.19
N VAL A 35 -5.50 9.95 -0.70
CA VAL A 35 -4.47 10.18 -1.74
C VAL A 35 -4.83 11.41 -2.57
N LEU A 36 -6.07 11.49 -3.04
CA LEU A 36 -6.52 12.60 -3.87
C LEU A 36 -6.58 13.92 -3.10
N ARG A 37 -7.11 13.90 -1.89
CA ARG A 37 -7.15 15.09 -1.04
C ARG A 37 -5.75 15.67 -0.80
N ALA A 38 -4.78 14.81 -0.46
CA ALA A 38 -3.40 15.24 -0.24
C ALA A 38 -2.78 15.81 -1.53
N ALA A 39 -2.98 15.13 -2.65
CA ALA A 39 -2.40 15.55 -3.92
C ALA A 39 -3.01 16.86 -4.47
N ILE A 40 -4.33 17.05 -4.33
CA ILE A 40 -5.02 18.31 -4.68
C ILE A 40 -4.48 19.47 -3.82
N ALA A 41 -4.10 19.20 -2.57
CA ALA A 41 -3.42 20.16 -1.70
C ALA A 41 -1.91 20.36 -2.04
N GLY A 42 -1.45 19.87 -3.18
CA GLY A 42 -0.07 20.00 -3.65
C GLY A 42 0.96 19.13 -2.92
N LYS A 43 0.51 18.15 -2.12
CA LYS A 43 1.43 17.25 -1.40
C LYS A 43 1.89 16.11 -2.31
N LYS A 44 3.18 15.77 -2.26
CA LYS A 44 3.71 14.59 -2.95
C LYS A 44 3.17 13.31 -2.29
N VAL A 45 2.52 12.47 -3.07
CA VAL A 45 1.93 11.21 -2.62
C VAL A 45 2.56 10.03 -3.35
N LEU A 46 2.84 8.97 -2.61
CA LEU A 46 3.19 7.67 -3.19
C LEU A 46 2.04 6.68 -2.98
N PHE A 47 1.59 6.05 -4.06
CA PHE A 47 0.55 5.03 -4.05
C PHE A 47 1.14 3.69 -4.49
N ILE A 48 1.34 2.77 -3.54
CA ILE A 48 1.89 1.44 -3.77
C ILE A 48 0.75 0.43 -3.82
N GLN A 49 0.66 -0.34 -4.90
CA GLN A 49 -0.36 -1.39 -5.07
C GLN A 49 0.30 -2.76 -5.05
N PHE A 50 -0.08 -3.59 -4.08
CA PHE A 50 0.37 -4.98 -3.99
C PHE A 50 -0.57 -5.89 -4.78
N MET A 51 -0.05 -7.01 -5.30
CA MET A 51 -0.82 -8.03 -6.04
C MET A 51 -1.54 -7.52 -7.31
N LYS A 52 -1.21 -6.30 -7.76
CA LYS A 52 -1.75 -5.67 -8.98
C LYS A 52 -0.58 -5.34 -9.92
N GLY A 53 -0.58 -5.92 -11.12
CA GLY A 53 0.42 -5.61 -12.17
C GLY A 53 -0.13 -4.87 -13.38
N GLN A 54 -1.45 -4.72 -13.47
CA GLN A 54 -2.11 -4.07 -14.60
C GLN A 54 -2.77 -2.76 -14.20
N GLU A 55 -2.92 -1.89 -15.18
CA GLU A 55 -3.63 -0.64 -15.02
C GLU A 55 -5.14 -0.86 -14.85
N THR A 56 -5.75 -0.08 -13.96
CA THR A 56 -7.21 -0.02 -13.84
C THR A 56 -7.67 1.32 -14.42
N GLY A 57 -8.62 1.30 -15.35
CA GLY A 57 -9.03 2.49 -16.11
C GLY A 57 -9.43 3.70 -15.24
N GLU A 58 -10.09 3.46 -14.11
CA GLU A 58 -10.52 4.51 -13.17
C GLU A 58 -9.33 5.26 -12.54
N LEU A 59 -8.33 4.53 -12.07
CA LEU A 59 -7.12 5.13 -11.49
C LEU A 59 -6.33 5.89 -12.56
N ASN A 60 -6.20 5.34 -13.76
CA ASN A 60 -5.49 6.02 -14.84
C ASN A 60 -6.09 7.38 -15.19
N ALA A 61 -7.42 7.50 -15.22
CA ALA A 61 -8.08 8.77 -15.51
C ALA A 61 -7.77 9.83 -14.44
N ILE A 62 -7.86 9.42 -13.17
CA ILE A 62 -7.58 10.28 -12.02
C ILE A 62 -6.11 10.74 -12.00
N PHE A 63 -5.18 9.85 -12.35
CA PHE A 63 -3.76 10.15 -12.29
C PHE A 63 -3.21 10.87 -13.53
N LYS A 64 -3.99 10.96 -14.62
CA LYS A 64 -3.69 11.83 -15.76
C LYS A 64 -3.99 13.31 -15.50
N MET A 65 -4.54 13.66 -14.34
CA MET A 65 -4.90 15.04 -13.96
C MET A 65 -3.70 15.92 -13.57
N GLY A 66 -2.45 15.45 -13.74
CA GLY A 66 -1.24 16.23 -13.43
C GLY A 66 -0.99 16.42 -11.92
N LEU A 67 -1.66 15.63 -11.08
CA LEU A 67 -1.48 15.66 -9.63
C LEU A 67 -0.12 15.06 -9.23
N PRO A 68 0.50 15.51 -8.12
CA PRO A 68 1.80 15.03 -7.64
C PRO A 68 1.71 13.64 -6.99
N ILE A 69 1.30 12.64 -7.77
CA ILE A 69 1.06 11.27 -7.32
C ILE A 69 1.95 10.32 -8.12
N GLU A 70 2.81 9.60 -7.42
CA GLU A 70 3.60 8.52 -7.97
C GLU A 70 2.92 7.18 -7.67
N ILE A 71 2.85 6.29 -8.66
CA ILE A 71 2.23 4.98 -8.52
C ILE A 71 3.27 3.91 -8.75
N LYS A 72 3.36 2.95 -7.83
CA LYS A 72 4.17 1.75 -8.00
C LYS A 72 3.31 0.51 -7.84
N ARG A 73 3.44 -0.41 -8.80
CA ARG A 73 2.64 -1.63 -8.87
C ARG A 73 3.54 -2.84 -8.72
N PHE A 74 3.20 -3.70 -7.76
CA PHE A 74 3.98 -4.86 -7.38
C PHE A 74 3.09 -6.09 -7.36
N GLY A 75 2.71 -6.52 -8.57
CA GLY A 75 1.98 -7.75 -8.81
C GLY A 75 2.09 -8.14 -10.27
N ARG A 76 1.62 -9.34 -10.60
CA ARG A 76 1.54 -9.80 -11.98
C ARG A 76 0.32 -9.20 -12.67
N SER A 77 0.29 -9.26 -14.00
CA SER A 77 -0.89 -8.89 -14.80
C SER A 77 -2.05 -9.88 -14.69
N VAL A 78 -1.86 -10.98 -13.94
CA VAL A 78 -2.88 -11.99 -13.66
C VAL A 78 -3.45 -11.80 -12.26
N PHE A 79 -4.76 -12.01 -12.12
CA PHE A 79 -5.42 -11.95 -10.81
C PHE A 79 -5.11 -13.20 -9.99
N LEU A 80 -4.54 -12.99 -8.81
CA LEU A 80 -4.41 -14.04 -7.81
C LEU A 80 -5.77 -14.28 -7.17
N GLN A 81 -6.38 -15.42 -7.47
CA GLN A 81 -7.62 -15.85 -6.84
C GLN A 81 -7.38 -17.09 -6.00
N ARG A 82 -7.88 -17.05 -4.76
CA ARG A 82 -7.97 -18.21 -3.90
C ARG A 82 -9.16 -19.05 -4.35
N ARG A 83 -8.92 -20.22 -4.95
CA ARG A 83 -10.02 -21.16 -5.27
C ARG A 83 -10.49 -21.86 -3.99
N PRO A 84 -11.79 -22.16 -3.84
CA PRO A 84 -12.29 -22.99 -2.74
C PRO A 84 -11.53 -24.32 -2.69
N GLY A 85 -11.03 -24.70 -1.50
CA GLY A 85 -10.27 -25.94 -1.31
C GLY A 85 -8.80 -25.92 -1.75
N GLN A 86 -8.29 -24.81 -2.31
CA GLN A 86 -6.86 -24.67 -2.60
C GLN A 86 -6.08 -24.14 -1.39
N SER A 87 -5.00 -24.83 -1.03
CA SER A 87 -3.99 -24.29 -0.12
C SER A 87 -3.38 -23.02 -0.72
N THR A 88 -3.13 -22.01 0.12
CA THR A 88 -2.54 -20.71 -0.26
C THR A 88 -1.25 -20.86 -1.07
N SER A 89 -0.48 -21.91 -0.80
CA SER A 89 0.79 -22.21 -1.45
C SER A 89 0.70 -22.69 -2.91
N ARG A 90 -0.48 -23.05 -3.44
CA ARG A 90 -0.64 -23.43 -4.86
C ARG A 90 -1.10 -22.29 -5.78
N ALA A 91 -1.55 -21.18 -5.22
CA ALA A 91 -1.98 -20.01 -5.99
C ALA A 91 -0.88 -18.96 -6.19
N CYS A 92 0.11 -18.92 -5.28
CA CYS A 92 1.20 -17.97 -5.29
C CYS A 92 2.46 -18.58 -5.90
N GLU A 93 3.03 -17.91 -6.89
CA GLU A 93 4.32 -18.27 -7.49
C GLU A 93 5.47 -17.55 -6.76
N PRO A 94 6.72 -18.03 -6.88
CA PRO A 94 7.89 -17.35 -6.33
C PRO A 94 7.99 -15.88 -6.77
N LEU A 95 7.53 -15.57 -7.98
CA LEU A 95 7.47 -14.20 -8.50
C LEU A 95 6.51 -13.31 -7.69
N ASP A 96 5.39 -13.84 -7.20
CA ASP A 96 4.43 -13.06 -6.39
C ASP A 96 5.06 -12.64 -5.04
N ILE A 97 5.83 -13.54 -4.43
CA ILE A 97 6.60 -13.25 -3.21
C ILE A 97 7.65 -12.19 -3.51
N LEU A 98 8.45 -12.37 -4.56
CA LEU A 98 9.48 -11.40 -4.95
C LEU A 98 8.91 -10.01 -5.18
N LEU A 99 7.79 -9.90 -5.91
CA LEU A 99 7.13 -8.63 -6.16
C LEU A 99 6.63 -7.99 -4.87
N ALA A 100 6.02 -8.76 -3.97
CA ALA A 100 5.58 -8.23 -2.69
C ALA A 100 6.75 -7.67 -1.86
N TYR A 101 7.89 -8.35 -1.81
CA TYR A 101 9.09 -7.83 -1.13
C TYR A 101 9.65 -6.58 -1.81
N ARG A 102 9.65 -6.49 -3.14
CA ARG A 102 10.03 -5.26 -3.86
C ARG A 102 9.10 -4.10 -3.53
N GLY A 103 7.81 -4.37 -3.35
CA GLY A 103 6.86 -3.36 -2.88
C GLY A 103 7.18 -2.85 -1.48
N LEU A 104 7.58 -3.76 -0.59
CA LEU A 104 8.01 -3.39 0.76
C LEU A 104 9.32 -2.58 0.76
N GLN A 105 10.30 -2.95 -0.07
CA GLN A 105 11.53 -2.18 -0.26
C GLN A 105 11.26 -0.77 -0.81
N ALA A 106 10.32 -0.64 -1.75
CA ALA A 106 9.92 0.65 -2.28
C ALA A 106 9.23 1.53 -1.22
N PHE A 107 8.46 0.92 -0.32
CA PHE A 107 7.90 1.60 0.85
C PHE A 107 8.99 2.09 1.79
N GLU A 108 9.92 1.22 2.18
CA GLU A 108 11.05 1.55 3.06
C GLU A 108 11.88 2.71 2.52
N ALA A 109 12.28 2.62 1.24
CA ALA A 109 13.04 3.69 0.58
C ALA A 109 12.27 5.03 0.55
N ALA A 110 10.96 4.98 0.33
CA ALA A 110 10.12 6.18 0.31
C ALA A 110 9.96 6.81 1.71
N MET A 111 9.85 5.99 2.75
CA MET A 111 9.85 6.43 4.15
C MET A 111 11.17 7.11 4.51
N LEU A 112 12.30 6.47 4.22
CA LEU A 112 13.63 6.99 4.53
C LEU A 112 13.97 8.25 3.72
N GLY A 113 13.48 8.36 2.48
CA GLY A 113 13.73 9.51 1.63
C GLY A 113 13.02 10.80 2.09
N GLY A 114 11.94 10.71 2.88
CA GLY A 114 11.25 11.88 3.43
C GLY A 114 10.62 12.82 2.39
N HIS A 115 10.47 12.39 1.13
CA HIS A 115 9.99 13.22 0.03
C HIS A 115 8.46 13.19 -0.16
N TYR A 116 7.78 12.23 0.46
CA TYR A 116 6.33 12.05 0.36
C TYR A 116 5.66 12.49 1.66
N SER A 117 4.58 13.26 1.55
CA SER A 117 3.75 13.62 2.71
C SER A 117 2.70 12.56 3.03
N LEU A 118 2.45 11.64 2.10
CA LEU A 118 1.54 10.51 2.26
C LEU A 118 2.07 9.33 1.43
N ILE A 119 2.15 8.17 2.07
CA ILE A 119 2.40 6.90 1.39
C ILE A 119 1.22 5.98 1.68
N ALA A 120 0.55 5.51 0.65
CA ALA A 120 -0.60 4.62 0.75
C ALA A 120 -0.25 3.24 0.18
N LEU A 121 -0.56 2.20 0.97
CA LEU A 121 -0.26 0.79 0.67
C LEU A 121 -1.58 0.05 0.41
N ASP A 122 -1.97 -0.06 -0.86
CA ASP A 122 -3.19 -0.74 -1.29
C ASP A 122 -2.96 -2.26 -1.38
N GLU A 123 -3.89 -3.04 -0.84
CA GLU A 123 -3.87 -4.52 -0.79
C GLU A 123 -2.70 -5.16 -0.01
N ILE A 124 -1.93 -4.41 0.78
CA ILE A 124 -0.85 -4.99 1.60
C ILE A 124 -1.38 -6.01 2.61
N ASN A 125 -2.56 -5.75 3.18
CA ASN A 125 -3.26 -6.68 4.06
C ASN A 125 -3.66 -7.98 3.33
N VAL A 126 -4.05 -7.87 2.07
CA VAL A 126 -4.36 -9.03 1.24
C VAL A 126 -3.07 -9.81 0.93
N ALA A 127 -1.98 -9.14 0.57
CA ALA A 127 -0.68 -9.78 0.37
C ALA A 127 -0.21 -10.57 1.61
N MET A 128 -0.40 -10.01 2.81
CA MET A 128 -0.13 -10.74 4.06
C MET A 128 -1.06 -11.94 4.25
N SER A 129 -2.36 -11.81 3.97
CA SER A 129 -3.32 -12.92 4.08
C SER A 129 -3.06 -14.08 3.10
N PHE A 130 -2.40 -13.80 1.97
CA PHE A 130 -1.94 -14.81 1.01
C PHE A 130 -0.59 -15.41 1.41
N GLY A 131 0.04 -14.92 2.47
CA GLY A 131 1.35 -15.38 2.95
C GLY A 131 2.53 -14.86 2.12
N LEU A 132 2.33 -13.83 1.29
CA LEU A 132 3.40 -13.23 0.48
C LEU A 132 4.36 -12.40 1.34
N LEU A 133 3.84 -11.80 2.40
CA LEU A 133 4.58 -11.01 3.38
C LEU A 133 4.23 -11.48 4.78
N ARG A 134 5.23 -11.57 5.66
CA ARG A 134 5.02 -11.81 7.08
C ARG A 134 4.64 -10.50 7.77
N THR A 135 3.70 -10.57 8.70
CA THR A 135 3.22 -9.39 9.43
C THR A 135 4.35 -8.72 10.21
N GLU A 136 5.23 -9.51 10.83
CA GLU A 136 6.40 -9.02 11.57
C GLU A 136 7.34 -8.22 10.66
N THR A 137 7.54 -8.70 9.43
CA THR A 137 8.37 -8.02 8.43
C THR A 137 7.77 -6.67 8.01
N VAL A 138 6.45 -6.58 7.89
CA VAL A 138 5.78 -5.30 7.57
C VAL A 138 5.81 -4.35 8.76
N LEU A 139 5.58 -4.85 9.98
CA LEU A 139 5.60 -4.03 11.19
C LEU A 139 6.99 -3.47 11.50
N ALA A 140 8.05 -4.23 11.25
CA ALA A 140 9.44 -3.77 11.42
C ALA A 140 9.83 -2.59 10.52
N GLN A 141 9.04 -2.32 9.46
CA GLN A 141 9.24 -1.19 8.55
C GLN A 141 8.55 0.09 9.05
N LEU A 142 7.70 -0.02 10.07
CA LEU A 142 7.06 1.14 10.68
C LEU A 142 8.02 1.72 11.74
N PRO A 143 8.10 3.06 11.85
CA PRO A 143 8.95 3.68 12.84
C PRO A 143 8.57 3.24 14.27
N HIS A 144 9.57 2.82 15.04
CA HIS A 144 9.44 2.42 16.44
C HIS A 144 9.74 3.61 17.37
N HIS A 145 8.85 4.61 17.45
CA HIS A 145 9.03 5.72 18.40
C HIS A 145 7.70 6.15 19.02
#